data_AF-C4JLZ5-F1
#
_entry.id   AF-C4JLZ5-F1
#
_cell.length_a   1.000
_cell.length_b   1.000
_cell.length_c   1.000
_cell.angle_alpha   90.00
_cell.angle_beta   90.00
_cell.angle_gamma   90.00
#
_symmetry.space_group_name_H-M   'P 1'
#
loop_
_entity.id
_entity.type
_entity.pdbx_description
1 polymer ?
#
loop_
_entity_poly.entity_id
_entity_poly.type
_entity_poly.pdbx_seq_one_letter_code
_entity_poly.pdbx_strand_id
1 'polypeptide(L)'
;MDQLLRFFPQRSIPMDSMKRCLRQFLITLDFLHTEAGIIHNGEPWEPIAFAAQMLIRILSDLQPKNLLLPVDDVSTFKEMEEDEYKNPSPRKFLKDRSIYSIRGLPLPEGGLPLICDFGEARVIDEEGHTDDIMPDIYRAPEVVMHMKWNVKVDIWSVAMVAWDLVAPQPMFDRRHPETGEPDDRYLIAQFAGILGPPPVEFWSQSRLCQAFWDENGNWKNVVPLPEISLERLAADIEGEDVPGFLRFLRRILRWLPEQRPTTEELVYYPWLLAGLGSEITADEDNLSMS
;
A
#
# COMPACT_ATOMS: atom_id res chain seq x y z
N MET A 1 1.90 -11.51 4.45
CA MET A 1 0.42 -11.51 4.41
C MET A 1 -0.10 -11.02 5.75
N ASP A 2 -0.72 -9.85 5.68
CA ASP A 2 -0.90 -8.85 6.73
C ASP A 2 -1.79 -9.32 7.90
N GLN A 3 -1.58 -8.77 9.11
CA GLN A 3 -2.39 -9.09 10.29
C GLN A 3 -3.78 -8.44 10.22
N LEU A 4 -3.90 -7.28 9.57
CA LEU A 4 -5.15 -6.51 9.47
C LEU A 4 -6.24 -7.26 8.67
N LEU A 5 -5.87 -7.82 7.51
CA LEU A 5 -6.81 -8.53 6.63
C LEU A 5 -7.27 -9.88 7.20
N ARG A 6 -6.57 -10.43 8.21
CA ARG A 6 -7.00 -11.68 8.88
C ARG A 6 -8.30 -11.50 9.67
N PHE A 7 -8.68 -10.27 9.97
CA PHE A 7 -9.90 -9.94 10.69
C PHE A 7 -11.13 -9.83 9.78
N PHE A 8 -10.95 -9.83 8.46
CA PHE A 8 -12.03 -9.81 7.49
C PHE A 8 -12.30 -11.22 6.96
N PRO A 9 -13.57 -11.70 6.96
CA PRO A 9 -13.90 -13.05 6.50
C PRO A 9 -13.46 -13.34 5.05
N GLN A 10 -13.51 -12.32 4.19
CA GLN A 10 -13.07 -12.35 2.79
C GLN A 10 -11.61 -11.91 2.61
N ARG A 11 -10.91 -11.54 3.69
CA ARG A 11 -9.59 -10.88 3.65
C ARG A 11 -9.56 -9.59 2.82
N SER A 12 -10.68 -8.89 2.75
CA SER A 12 -10.84 -7.60 2.09
C SER A 12 -11.84 -6.72 2.87
N ILE A 13 -11.74 -5.41 2.70
CA ILE A 13 -12.64 -4.42 3.32
C ILE A 13 -13.61 -3.88 2.26
N PRO A 14 -14.82 -3.43 2.64
CA PRO A 14 -15.74 -2.80 1.70
C PRO A 14 -15.12 -1.58 1.00
N MET A 15 -15.42 -1.41 -0.30
CA MET A 15 -14.87 -0.34 -1.14
C MET A 15 -15.06 1.06 -0.52
N ASP A 16 -16.21 1.33 0.10
CA ASP A 16 -16.49 2.63 0.73
C ASP A 16 -15.66 2.86 1.99
N SER A 17 -15.44 1.82 2.79
CA SER A 17 -14.52 1.85 3.92
C SER A 17 -13.09 2.11 3.45
N MET A 18 -12.67 1.47 2.35
CA MET A 18 -11.36 1.71 1.75
C MET A 18 -11.22 3.15 1.23
N LYS A 19 -12.23 3.71 0.56
CA LYS A 19 -12.23 5.13 0.13
C LYS A 19 -12.08 6.07 1.32
N ARG A 20 -12.75 5.81 2.45
CA ARG A 20 -12.58 6.59 3.70
C ARG A 20 -11.13 6.53 4.19
N CYS A 21 -10.53 5.33 4.20
CA CYS A 21 -9.13 5.13 4.56
C CYS A 21 -8.19 5.91 3.65
N LEU A 22 -8.35 5.77 2.33
CA LEU A 22 -7.49 6.43 1.35
C LEU A 22 -7.57 7.96 1.41
N ARG A 23 -8.73 8.54 1.69
CA ARG A 23 -8.86 10.00 1.83
C ARG A 23 -7.98 10.53 2.94
N GLN A 24 -8.02 9.91 4.12
CA GLN A 24 -7.21 10.33 5.25
C GLN A 24 -5.73 10.06 5.04
N PHE A 25 -5.46 8.92 4.42
CA PHE A 25 -4.13 8.54 4.01
C PHE A 25 -3.50 9.60 3.10
N LEU A 26 -4.23 10.04 2.07
CA LEU A 26 -3.78 11.06 1.13
C LEU A 26 -3.69 12.46 1.76
N ILE A 27 -4.61 12.84 2.65
CA ILE A 27 -4.54 14.12 3.38
C ILE A 27 -3.27 14.17 4.26
N THR A 28 -2.94 13.05 4.92
CA THR A 28 -1.75 12.97 5.76
C THR A 28 -0.48 13.02 4.92
N LEU A 29 -0.43 12.28 3.81
CA LEU A 29 0.70 12.36 2.87
C LEU A 29 0.85 13.76 2.28
N ASP A 30 -0.26 14.44 1.98
CA ASP A 30 -0.22 15.81 1.47
C ASP A 30 0.48 16.74 2.45
N PHE A 31 0.08 16.72 3.71
CA PHE A 31 0.75 17.48 4.76
C PHE A 31 2.25 17.14 4.88
N LEU A 32 2.61 15.86 4.79
CA LEU A 32 4.01 15.45 4.86
C LEU A 32 4.81 16.01 3.69
N HIS A 33 4.27 15.94 2.47
CA HIS A 33 4.96 16.36 1.25
C HIS A 33 5.05 17.89 1.14
N THR A 34 3.98 18.62 1.49
CA THR A 34 3.86 20.05 1.24
C THR A 34 4.32 20.91 2.42
N GLU A 35 3.95 20.55 3.64
CA GLU A 35 4.21 21.36 4.85
C GLU A 35 5.43 20.86 5.61
N ALA A 36 5.59 19.54 5.76
CA ALA A 36 6.70 18.97 6.53
C ALA A 36 7.97 18.77 5.70
N GLY A 37 7.86 18.68 4.36
CA GLY A 37 8.97 18.39 3.47
C GLY A 37 9.54 16.99 3.67
N ILE A 38 8.69 16.00 3.95
CA ILE A 38 9.05 14.62 4.32
C ILE A 38 8.50 13.61 3.32
N ILE A 39 9.30 12.60 2.98
CA ILE A 39 8.92 11.38 2.26
C ILE A 39 8.84 10.24 3.29
N HIS A 40 7.80 9.40 3.26
CA HIS A 40 7.58 8.39 4.31
C HIS A 40 8.51 7.16 4.20
N ASN A 41 8.92 6.75 2.99
CA ASN A 41 9.68 5.49 2.76
C ASN A 41 11.21 5.66 2.54
N GLY A 42 12.09 5.46 3.52
CA GLY A 42 13.56 5.33 3.36
C GLY A 42 14.50 5.17 4.59
N GLU A 43 15.68 4.53 4.44
CA GLU A 43 16.70 4.30 5.51
C GLU A 43 17.64 5.45 6.01
N PRO A 44 17.67 5.83 7.30
CA PRO A 44 18.71 6.75 7.78
C PRO A 44 20.10 6.07 7.80
N TRP A 45 21.11 6.69 7.16
CA TRP A 45 22.51 6.24 7.23
C TRP A 45 23.26 6.84 8.43
N GLU A 46 23.79 5.99 9.33
CA GLU A 46 25.06 6.13 10.10
C GLU A 46 25.42 4.80 10.81
N PRO A 47 26.72 4.52 11.12
CA PRO A 47 27.26 3.16 11.12
C PRO A 47 27.33 2.54 12.51
N ILE A 48 26.28 1.86 12.98
CA ILE A 48 26.38 0.98 14.16
C ILE A 48 25.73 -0.39 13.93
N ALA A 49 26.59 -1.40 13.99
CA ALA A 49 26.32 -2.81 14.33
C ALA A 49 25.59 -3.69 13.30
N PHE A 50 26.42 -4.41 12.54
CA PHE A 50 26.18 -5.64 11.76
C PHE A 50 25.40 -6.77 12.50
N ALA A 51 25.09 -6.61 13.79
CA ALA A 51 24.31 -7.57 14.59
C ALA A 51 22.81 -7.18 14.74
N ALA A 52 22.43 -5.93 14.45
CA ALA A 52 21.02 -5.48 14.47
C ALA A 52 20.28 -5.80 13.15
N GLN A 53 21.05 -6.17 12.12
CA GLN A 53 20.63 -6.34 10.72
C GLN A 53 19.67 -7.53 10.48
N MET A 54 19.42 -8.36 11.48
CA MET A 54 18.51 -9.52 11.38
C MET A 54 17.24 -9.40 12.22
N LEU A 55 17.10 -8.34 13.04
CA LEU A 55 15.94 -8.15 13.93
C LEU A 55 15.21 -6.81 13.72
N ILE A 56 15.83 -5.86 13.03
CA ILE A 56 15.20 -4.59 12.60
C ILE A 56 14.92 -4.69 11.10
N ARG A 57 13.99 -5.55 10.73
CA ARG A 57 13.56 -5.75 9.33
C ARG A 57 12.05 -5.89 9.20
N ILE A 58 11.31 -5.39 10.21
CA ILE A 58 9.86 -5.58 10.35
C ILE A 58 9.11 -4.24 10.47
N LEU A 59 9.78 -3.13 10.77
CA LEU A 59 9.13 -1.87 11.16
C LEU A 59 9.58 -0.71 10.28
N SER A 60 9.07 -0.79 9.08
CA SER A 60 9.12 0.21 8.03
C SER A 60 8.03 -0.17 7.04
N ASP A 61 7.74 0.70 6.07
CA ASP A 61 6.86 0.48 4.92
C ASP A 61 5.45 1.03 5.05
N LEU A 62 5.03 1.79 4.05
CA LEU A 62 3.63 2.10 3.87
C LEU A 62 2.85 0.85 3.41
N GLN A 63 2.39 0.08 4.39
CA GLN A 63 1.68 -1.19 4.25
C GLN A 63 0.48 -1.20 5.21
N PRO A 64 -0.56 -2.03 4.98
CA PRO A 64 -1.74 -2.06 5.85
C PRO A 64 -1.42 -2.29 7.34
N LYS A 65 -0.33 -2.99 7.68
CA LYS A 65 0.20 -3.15 9.05
C LYS A 65 0.52 -1.82 9.79
N ASN A 66 0.78 -0.74 9.05
CA ASN A 66 1.19 0.58 9.58
C ASN A 66 0.04 1.61 9.53
N LEU A 67 -1.21 1.14 9.42
CA LEU A 67 -2.41 1.95 9.60
C LEU A 67 -2.96 1.71 11.01
N LEU A 68 -2.83 2.69 11.90
CA LEU A 68 -3.47 2.64 13.21
C LEU A 68 -4.95 3.00 13.06
N LEU A 69 -5.84 2.07 13.42
CA LEU A 69 -7.27 2.34 13.48
C LEU A 69 -7.61 2.91 14.86
N PRO A 70 -7.98 4.20 14.98
CA PRO A 70 -8.37 4.77 16.25
C PRO A 70 -9.70 4.17 16.70
N VAL A 71 -9.78 3.81 17.98
CA VAL A 71 -11.02 3.31 18.58
C VAL A 71 -11.66 4.47 19.33
N ASP A 72 -12.85 4.90 18.88
CA ASP A 72 -13.55 6.05 19.45
C ASP A 72 -14.19 5.73 20.81
N ASP A 73 -14.48 4.45 21.08
CA ASP A 73 -15.11 4.00 22.31
C ASP A 73 -14.23 3.02 23.10
N VAL A 74 -13.78 3.45 24.27
CA VAL A 74 -13.00 2.62 25.20
C VAL A 74 -13.80 1.41 25.69
N SER A 75 -15.13 1.44 25.61
CA SER A 75 -15.99 0.31 25.96
C SER A 75 -15.76 -0.91 25.06
N THR A 76 -15.34 -0.71 23.80
CA THR A 76 -14.95 -1.79 22.88
C THR A 76 -13.83 -2.64 23.48
N PHE A 77 -12.86 -2.04 24.17
CA PHE A 77 -11.79 -2.79 24.84
C PHE A 77 -12.29 -3.60 26.05
N LYS A 78 -13.33 -3.13 26.75
CA LYS A 78 -13.95 -3.88 27.85
C LYS A 78 -14.70 -5.10 27.34
N GLU A 79 -15.42 -4.96 26.23
CA GLU A 79 -16.08 -6.10 25.59
C GLU A 79 -15.05 -7.13 25.14
N MET A 80 -13.94 -6.69 24.52
CA MET A 80 -12.83 -7.58 24.16
C MET A 80 -12.22 -8.31 25.37
N GLU A 81 -12.01 -7.61 26.48
CA GLU A 81 -11.49 -8.19 27.72
C GLU A 81 -12.45 -9.24 28.30
N GLU A 82 -13.74 -8.89 28.42
CA GLU A 82 -14.76 -9.80 28.91
C GLU A 82 -14.88 -11.05 28.04
N ASP A 83 -14.76 -10.89 26.74
CA ASP A 83 -14.96 -11.97 25.78
C ASP A 83 -13.71 -12.88 25.67
N GLU A 84 -12.50 -12.35 25.84
CA GLU A 84 -11.27 -13.14 26.04
C GLU A 84 -11.29 -13.87 27.40
N TYR A 85 -11.89 -13.27 28.44
CA TYR A 85 -12.08 -13.94 29.72
C TYR A 85 -13.09 -15.10 29.62
N LYS A 86 -14.24 -14.88 28.98
CA LYS A 86 -15.29 -15.88 28.81
C LYS A 86 -14.88 -16.99 27.84
N ASN A 87 -14.13 -16.65 26.79
CA ASN A 87 -13.82 -17.59 25.71
C ASN A 87 -12.36 -17.41 25.23
N PRO A 88 -11.39 -17.95 25.98
CA PRO A 88 -9.97 -17.64 25.80
C PRO A 88 -9.41 -18.02 24.44
N SER A 89 -8.60 -17.15 23.86
CA SER A 89 -7.92 -17.37 22.58
C SER A 89 -7.00 -18.61 22.63
N PRO A 90 -6.85 -19.33 21.51
CA PRO A 90 -5.94 -20.47 21.40
C PRO A 90 -4.55 -20.09 21.89
N ARG A 91 -3.99 -20.91 22.77
CA ARG A 91 -2.73 -20.60 23.46
C ARG A 91 -1.84 -21.83 23.57
N LYS A 92 -0.54 -21.63 23.34
CA LYS A 92 0.50 -22.64 23.45
C LYS A 92 1.41 -22.30 24.62
N PHE A 93 1.44 -23.18 25.60
CA PHE A 93 2.32 -23.06 26.77
C PHE A 93 3.67 -23.70 26.46
N LEU A 94 4.74 -22.92 26.60
CA LEU A 94 6.13 -23.37 26.61
C LEU A 94 6.66 -23.27 28.04
N LYS A 95 7.87 -23.78 28.29
CA LYS A 95 8.47 -23.77 29.65
C LYS A 95 8.71 -22.36 30.20
N ASP A 96 8.97 -21.41 29.32
CA ASP A 96 9.43 -20.05 29.62
C ASP A 96 8.40 -18.96 29.23
N ARG A 97 7.44 -19.29 28.37
CA ARG A 97 6.46 -18.33 27.87
C ARG A 97 5.17 -18.99 27.41
N SER A 98 4.13 -18.19 27.36
CA SER A 98 2.87 -18.54 26.71
C SER A 98 2.76 -17.75 25.41
N ILE A 99 2.43 -18.44 24.32
CA ILE A 99 2.14 -17.82 23.04
C ILE A 99 0.64 -17.86 22.86
N TYR A 100 0.02 -16.70 22.67
CA TYR A 100 -1.42 -16.57 22.45
C TYR A 100 -1.67 -16.20 20.99
N SER A 101 -2.69 -16.79 20.38
CA SER A 101 -3.22 -16.28 19.12
C SER A 101 -3.90 -14.95 19.40
N ILE A 102 -3.58 -13.92 18.60
CA ILE A 102 -4.30 -12.66 18.62
C ILE A 102 -5.75 -12.92 18.21
N ARG A 103 -6.67 -12.36 18.99
CA ARG A 103 -8.11 -12.38 18.73
C ARG A 103 -8.47 -11.28 17.74
N GLY A 104 -9.60 -11.45 17.05
CA GLY A 104 -10.18 -10.43 16.18
C GLY A 104 -10.19 -9.04 16.81
N LEU A 105 -9.60 -8.03 16.17
CA LEU A 105 -9.84 -6.64 16.55
C LEU A 105 -11.18 -6.21 15.92
N PRO A 106 -12.18 -5.80 16.71
CA PRO A 106 -13.37 -5.17 16.17
C PRO A 106 -12.92 -3.89 15.45
N LEU A 107 -13.36 -3.72 14.21
CA LEU A 107 -13.09 -2.50 13.47
C LEU A 107 -13.95 -1.39 14.06
N PRO A 108 -13.36 -0.30 14.55
CA PRO A 108 -14.14 0.82 15.05
C PRO A 108 -15.00 1.41 13.91
N GLU A 109 -16.29 1.62 14.16
CA GLU A 109 -17.23 2.13 13.15
C GLU A 109 -16.92 3.58 12.73
N GLY A 110 -16.19 4.34 13.55
CA GLY A 110 -15.85 5.76 13.31
C GLY A 110 -14.36 6.08 13.17
N GLY A 111 -13.49 5.08 13.30
CA GLY A 111 -12.04 5.28 13.39
C GLY A 111 -11.35 5.47 12.06
N LEU A 112 -10.80 6.66 11.80
CA LEU A 112 -10.05 6.97 10.59
C LEU A 112 -8.58 6.50 10.70
N PRO A 113 -8.05 5.68 9.78
CA PRO A 113 -6.70 5.15 9.90
C PRO A 113 -5.65 6.27 9.91
N LEU A 114 -4.73 6.20 10.87
CA LEU A 114 -3.60 7.11 11.01
C LEU A 114 -2.35 6.44 10.45
N ILE A 115 -1.59 7.18 9.64
CA ILE A 115 -0.24 6.77 9.23
C ILE A 115 0.63 6.75 10.47
N CYS A 116 1.26 5.62 10.76
CA CYS A 116 2.26 5.52 11.81
C CYS A 116 3.61 5.09 11.23
N ASP A 117 4.62 5.09 12.11
CA ASP A 117 5.99 4.64 11.85
C ASP A 117 6.75 5.47 10.80
N PHE A 118 7.49 6.48 11.29
CA PHE A 118 8.36 7.37 10.51
C PHE A 118 9.84 7.02 10.69
N GLY A 119 10.17 5.82 11.17
CA GLY A 119 11.56 5.41 11.40
C GLY A 119 12.43 5.50 10.15
N GLU A 120 11.77 5.40 8.99
CA GLU A 120 12.34 5.47 7.67
C GLU A 120 11.96 6.77 6.92
N ALA A 121 11.64 7.87 7.59
CA ALA A 121 11.30 9.09 6.86
C ALA A 121 12.56 9.72 6.22
N ARG A 122 12.40 10.35 5.05
CA ARG A 122 13.40 11.23 4.42
C ARG A 122 12.94 12.66 4.36
N VAL A 123 13.87 13.60 4.43
CA VAL A 123 13.61 14.96 3.98
C VAL A 123 13.62 14.98 2.46
N ILE A 124 12.73 15.76 1.85
CA ILE A 124 12.71 15.95 0.40
C ILE A 124 14.05 16.55 -0.04
N ASP A 125 14.63 15.94 -1.07
CA ASP A 125 15.83 16.41 -1.75
C ASP A 125 15.48 16.69 -3.21
N GLU A 126 15.83 17.88 -3.71
CA GLU A 126 15.63 18.27 -5.11
C GLU A 126 16.43 17.37 -6.08
N GLU A 127 17.57 16.85 -5.63
CA GLU A 127 18.37 15.93 -6.43
C GLU A 127 17.82 14.49 -6.42
N GLY A 128 16.84 14.21 -5.57
CA GLY A 128 16.30 12.87 -5.33
C GLY A 128 17.27 11.94 -4.58
N HIS A 129 16.74 10.81 -4.13
CA HIS A 129 17.45 9.84 -3.31
C HIS A 129 17.81 8.59 -4.13
N THR A 130 18.82 7.82 -3.70
CA THR A 130 19.25 6.57 -4.37
C THR A 130 19.31 5.35 -3.45
N ASP A 131 18.92 5.53 -2.18
CA ASP A 131 18.98 4.45 -1.19
C ASP A 131 17.99 3.34 -1.53
N ASP A 132 18.24 2.13 -1.00
CA ASP A 132 17.30 1.03 -1.12
C ASP A 132 16.17 1.21 -0.11
N ILE A 133 14.97 1.41 -0.63
CA ILE A 133 13.77 1.71 0.16
C ILE A 133 12.62 0.81 -0.28
N MET A 134 11.53 0.87 0.48
CA MET A 134 10.30 0.12 0.23
C MET A 134 10.50 -1.41 0.35
N PRO A 135 9.46 -2.12 0.79
CA PRO A 135 9.52 -3.55 0.91
C PRO A 135 9.30 -4.20 -0.45
N ASP A 136 9.98 -5.33 -0.65
CA ASP A 136 9.97 -6.20 -1.84
C ASP A 136 8.87 -5.92 -2.89
N ILE A 137 7.63 -6.38 -2.65
CA ILE A 137 6.54 -6.34 -3.65
C ILE A 137 5.86 -4.97 -3.78
N TYR A 138 6.15 -4.02 -2.88
CA TYR A 138 5.59 -2.67 -2.90
C TYR A 138 6.52 -1.68 -3.58
N ARG A 139 7.76 -2.09 -3.85
CA ARG A 139 8.79 -1.25 -4.42
C ARG A 139 8.37 -0.69 -5.78
N ALA A 140 8.50 0.63 -5.92
CA ALA A 140 8.20 1.32 -7.17
C ALA A 140 9.22 0.95 -8.27
N PRO A 141 8.86 1.03 -9.57
CA PRO A 141 9.72 0.65 -10.69
C PRO A 141 11.11 1.31 -10.67
N GLU A 142 11.18 2.60 -10.36
CA GLU A 142 12.42 3.37 -10.27
C GLU A 142 13.33 2.85 -9.13
N VAL A 143 12.76 2.41 -8.01
CA VAL A 143 13.52 1.87 -6.88
C VAL A 143 14.02 0.44 -7.21
N VAL A 144 13.18 -0.41 -7.82
CA VAL A 144 13.62 -1.73 -8.33
C VAL A 144 14.76 -1.60 -9.35
N MET A 145 14.74 -0.53 -10.14
CA MET A 145 15.76 -0.27 -11.17
C MET A 145 17.00 0.49 -10.66
N HIS A 146 17.10 0.74 -9.36
CA HIS A 146 18.15 1.54 -8.73
C HIS A 146 18.33 2.92 -9.38
N MET A 147 17.22 3.56 -9.75
CA MET A 147 17.17 4.93 -10.23
C MET A 147 16.97 5.90 -9.06
N LYS A 148 17.15 7.19 -9.34
CA LYS A 148 16.78 8.24 -8.40
C LYS A 148 15.27 8.23 -8.17
N TRP A 149 14.87 8.46 -6.93
CA TRP A 149 13.47 8.50 -6.52
C TRP A 149 13.16 9.74 -5.66
N ASN A 150 11.87 10.08 -5.53
CA ASN A 150 11.38 11.25 -4.79
C ASN A 150 10.03 10.93 -4.12
N VAL A 151 9.29 11.94 -3.67
CA VAL A 151 7.94 11.84 -3.04
C VAL A 151 6.95 10.92 -3.77
N LYS A 152 7.13 10.69 -5.08
CA LYS A 152 6.24 9.86 -5.90
C LYS A 152 6.31 8.37 -5.59
N VAL A 153 7.28 7.92 -4.78
CA VAL A 153 7.30 6.55 -4.24
C VAL A 153 6.16 6.33 -3.24
N ASP A 154 5.79 7.34 -2.45
CA ASP A 154 4.64 7.27 -1.55
C ASP A 154 3.34 7.19 -2.35
N ILE A 155 3.27 7.91 -3.47
CA ILE A 155 2.13 7.83 -4.40
C ILE A 155 1.98 6.43 -4.98
N TRP A 156 3.08 5.77 -5.37
CA TRP A 156 3.03 4.35 -5.78
C TRP A 156 2.49 3.45 -4.67
N SER A 157 2.96 3.65 -3.44
CA SER A 157 2.48 2.89 -2.27
C SER A 157 0.99 3.09 -2.00
N VAL A 158 0.39 4.25 -2.31
CA VAL A 158 -1.07 4.45 -2.25
C VAL A 158 -1.80 3.39 -3.07
N ALA A 159 -1.36 3.11 -4.31
CA ALA A 159 -2.00 2.11 -5.16
C ALA A 159 -1.83 0.70 -4.61
N MET A 160 -0.66 0.38 -4.06
CA MET A 160 -0.38 -0.91 -3.44
C MET A 160 -1.27 -1.15 -2.22
N VAL A 161 -1.38 -0.17 -1.32
CA VAL A 161 -2.24 -0.24 -0.14
C VAL A 161 -3.71 -0.30 -0.55
N ALA A 162 -4.14 0.54 -1.49
CA ALA A 162 -5.51 0.55 -2.00
C ALA A 162 -5.93 -0.82 -2.54
N TRP A 163 -5.04 -1.48 -3.27
CA TRP A 163 -5.24 -2.83 -3.79
C TRP A 163 -5.34 -3.86 -2.66
N ASP A 164 -4.37 -3.92 -1.76
CA ASP A 164 -4.33 -4.93 -0.69
C ASP A 164 -5.52 -4.82 0.27
N LEU A 165 -6.11 -3.63 0.41
CA LEU A 165 -7.30 -3.45 1.24
C LEU A 165 -8.54 -4.14 0.65
N VAL A 166 -8.66 -4.24 -0.68
CA VAL A 166 -9.88 -4.74 -1.34
C VAL A 166 -9.69 -6.05 -2.10
N ALA A 167 -8.45 -6.41 -2.43
CA ALA A 167 -8.13 -7.59 -3.20
C ALA A 167 -7.66 -8.75 -2.31
N PRO A 168 -8.12 -9.99 -2.54
CA PRO A 168 -7.72 -11.15 -1.75
C PRO A 168 -6.28 -11.63 -2.05
N GLN A 169 -5.70 -11.18 -3.16
CA GLN A 169 -4.37 -11.55 -3.64
C GLN A 169 -3.55 -10.28 -3.92
N PRO A 170 -2.21 -10.32 -3.71
CA PRO A 170 -1.36 -9.18 -4.01
C PRO A 170 -1.35 -8.87 -5.51
N MET A 171 -1.16 -7.59 -5.86
CA MET A 171 -1.11 -7.14 -7.26
C MET A 171 0.11 -7.72 -8.00
N PHE A 172 1.21 -7.88 -7.27
CA PHE A 172 2.50 -8.35 -7.80
C PHE A 172 3.05 -9.48 -6.94
N ASP A 173 3.72 -10.44 -7.58
CA ASP A 173 4.41 -11.54 -6.90
C ASP A 173 5.88 -11.66 -7.33
N ARG A 174 6.81 -11.32 -6.44
CA ARG A 174 8.26 -11.37 -6.72
C ARG A 174 8.82 -12.81 -6.79
N ARG A 175 8.03 -13.84 -6.47
CA ARG A 175 8.54 -15.21 -6.34
C ARG A 175 8.71 -15.89 -7.70
N HIS A 176 9.83 -16.59 -7.85
CA HIS A 176 10.05 -17.48 -8.97
C HIS A 176 9.01 -18.64 -8.93
N PRO A 177 8.31 -18.97 -10.03
CA PRO A 177 7.22 -19.96 -10.03
C PRO A 177 7.63 -21.36 -9.57
N GLU A 178 8.85 -21.79 -9.92
CA GLU A 178 9.34 -23.13 -9.57
C GLU A 178 10.04 -23.21 -8.20
N THR A 179 10.92 -22.25 -7.87
CA THR A 179 11.72 -22.30 -6.64
C THR A 179 11.05 -21.60 -5.46
N GLY A 180 10.12 -20.67 -5.72
CA GLY A 180 9.50 -19.82 -4.70
C GLY A 180 10.41 -18.72 -4.14
N GLU A 181 11.66 -18.65 -4.58
CA GLU A 181 12.65 -17.66 -4.13
C GLU A 181 12.36 -16.28 -4.73
N PRO A 182 12.72 -15.18 -4.03
CA PRO A 182 12.57 -13.82 -4.56
C PRO A 182 13.42 -13.58 -5.83
N ASP A 183 12.81 -12.99 -6.85
CA ASP A 183 13.45 -12.68 -8.12
C ASP A 183 12.83 -11.42 -8.77
N ASP A 184 13.60 -10.33 -8.81
CA ASP A 184 13.17 -9.05 -9.39
C ASP A 184 12.78 -9.14 -10.86
N ARG A 185 13.32 -10.11 -11.61
CA ARG A 185 12.99 -10.27 -13.02
C ARG A 185 11.51 -10.56 -13.21
N TYR A 186 10.90 -11.33 -12.30
CA TYR A 186 9.46 -11.62 -12.32
C TYR A 186 8.62 -10.44 -11.88
N LEU A 187 9.07 -9.65 -10.91
CA LEU A 187 8.40 -8.42 -10.50
C LEU A 187 8.36 -7.42 -11.67
N ILE A 188 9.49 -7.21 -12.34
CA ILE A 188 9.63 -6.31 -13.48
C ILE A 188 8.79 -6.79 -14.67
N ALA A 189 8.76 -8.10 -14.94
CA ALA A 189 7.91 -8.67 -15.97
C ALA A 189 6.42 -8.42 -15.70
N GLN A 190 5.99 -8.46 -14.43
CA GLN A 190 4.61 -8.12 -14.07
C GLN A 190 4.32 -6.63 -14.20
N PHE A 191 5.27 -5.74 -13.89
CA PHE A 191 5.13 -4.31 -14.22
C PHE A 191 4.88 -4.14 -15.72
N ALA A 192 5.66 -4.80 -16.59
CA ALA A 192 5.45 -4.75 -18.03
C ALA A 192 4.11 -5.38 -18.46
N GLY A 193 3.65 -6.44 -17.80
CA GLY A 193 2.34 -7.04 -18.05
C GLY A 193 1.17 -6.11 -17.73
N ILE A 194 1.23 -5.42 -16.59
CA ILE A 194 0.14 -4.54 -16.12
C ILE A 194 0.19 -3.15 -16.77
N LEU A 195 1.37 -2.55 -16.87
CA LEU A 195 1.58 -1.17 -17.32
C LEU A 195 1.80 -1.06 -18.83
N GLY A 196 2.09 -2.19 -19.49
CA GLY A 196 2.65 -2.19 -20.84
C GLY A 196 4.15 -1.87 -20.84
N PRO A 197 4.77 -1.77 -22.03
CA PRO A 197 6.20 -1.49 -22.16
C PRO A 197 6.54 -0.11 -21.55
N PRO A 198 7.70 0.01 -20.89
CA PRO A 198 8.16 1.30 -20.38
C PRO A 198 8.46 2.27 -21.53
N PRO A 199 8.24 3.58 -21.31
CA PRO A 199 8.63 4.60 -22.27
C PRO A 199 10.16 4.70 -22.38
N VAL A 200 10.67 5.24 -23.49
CA VAL A 200 12.12 5.37 -23.76
C VAL A 200 12.85 6.16 -22.70
N GLU A 201 12.18 7.18 -22.19
CA GLU A 201 12.67 8.03 -21.12
C GLU A 201 12.92 7.23 -19.84
N PHE A 202 12.20 6.14 -19.58
CA PHE A 202 12.41 5.32 -18.39
C PHE A 202 13.57 4.33 -18.60
N TRP A 203 13.53 3.51 -19.65
CA TRP A 203 14.52 2.44 -19.81
C TRP A 203 15.91 2.94 -20.24
N SER A 204 16.02 4.18 -20.75
CA SER A 204 17.31 4.80 -21.09
C SER A 204 18.05 5.38 -19.87
N GLN A 205 17.37 5.59 -18.74
CA GLN A 205 17.95 6.23 -17.55
C GLN A 205 18.93 5.34 -16.77
N SER A 206 18.77 4.01 -16.85
CA SER A 206 19.57 3.07 -16.07
C SER A 206 20.19 2.00 -16.95
N ARG A 207 21.46 1.67 -16.67
CA ARG A 207 22.14 0.51 -17.28
C ARG A 207 21.43 -0.80 -16.93
N LEU A 208 20.77 -0.87 -15.77
CA LEU A 208 20.04 -2.06 -15.36
C LEU A 208 18.85 -2.34 -16.28
N CYS A 209 18.16 -1.30 -16.76
CA CYS A 209 17.07 -1.47 -17.74
C CYS A 209 17.54 -2.11 -19.04
N GLN A 210 18.79 -1.90 -19.45
CA GLN A 210 19.36 -2.53 -20.64
C GLN A 210 19.51 -4.05 -20.48
N ALA A 211 19.43 -4.61 -19.27
CA ALA A 211 19.35 -6.06 -19.08
C ALA A 211 17.97 -6.62 -19.48
N PHE A 212 16.91 -5.81 -19.38
CA PHE A 212 15.52 -6.20 -19.54
C PHE A 212 14.92 -5.81 -20.89
N TRP A 213 15.31 -4.65 -21.42
CA TRP A 213 14.82 -4.13 -22.71
C TRP A 213 15.95 -3.93 -23.72
N ASP A 214 15.62 -4.07 -25.00
CA ASP A 214 16.50 -3.75 -26.13
C ASP A 214 16.50 -2.25 -26.48
N GLU A 215 17.30 -1.88 -27.48
CA GLU A 215 17.43 -0.49 -27.94
C GLU A 215 16.13 0.08 -28.53
N ASN A 216 15.15 -0.78 -28.83
CA ASN A 216 13.83 -0.40 -29.32
C ASN A 216 12.76 -0.44 -28.21
N GLY A 217 13.14 -0.71 -26.95
CA GLY A 217 12.22 -0.83 -25.82
C GLY A 217 11.46 -2.16 -25.76
N ASN A 218 11.85 -3.17 -26.54
CA ASN A 218 11.21 -4.49 -26.49
C ASN A 218 11.81 -5.34 -25.37
N TRP A 219 10.97 -6.14 -24.72
CA TRP A 219 11.39 -7.07 -23.69
C TRP A 219 12.35 -8.14 -24.24
N LYS A 220 13.49 -8.35 -23.57
CA LYS A 220 14.55 -9.28 -23.98
C LYS A 220 14.26 -10.75 -23.64
N ASN A 221 13.05 -11.08 -23.18
CA ASN A 221 12.66 -12.43 -22.75
C ASN A 221 13.57 -12.98 -21.64
N VAL A 222 13.98 -12.12 -20.69
CA VAL A 222 14.78 -12.53 -19.52
C VAL A 222 14.01 -13.53 -18.65
N VAL A 223 12.70 -13.30 -18.53
CA VAL A 223 11.70 -14.26 -18.03
C VAL A 223 10.43 -14.14 -18.90
N PRO A 224 9.52 -15.13 -18.90
CA PRO A 224 8.26 -15.02 -19.63
C PRO A 224 7.43 -13.82 -19.16
N LEU A 225 6.89 -13.03 -20.09
CA LEU A 225 5.93 -11.99 -19.75
C LEU A 225 4.60 -12.64 -19.35
N PRO A 226 4.06 -12.30 -18.17
CA PRO A 226 2.77 -12.83 -17.74
C PRO A 226 1.63 -12.21 -18.54
N GLU A 227 0.65 -13.03 -18.95
CA GLU A 227 -0.60 -12.55 -19.55
C GLU A 227 -1.59 -12.08 -18.48
N ILE A 228 -1.26 -10.96 -17.83
CA ILE A 228 -2.05 -10.36 -16.75
C ILE A 228 -2.54 -8.96 -17.13
N SER A 229 -3.63 -8.53 -16.49
CA SER A 229 -4.14 -7.17 -16.55
C SER A 229 -4.77 -6.82 -15.20
N LEU A 230 -4.93 -5.52 -14.90
CA LEU A 230 -5.65 -5.09 -13.71
C LEU A 230 -7.07 -5.68 -13.67
N GLU A 231 -7.78 -5.71 -14.80
CA GLU A 231 -9.12 -6.30 -14.89
C GLU A 231 -9.14 -7.78 -14.53
N ARG A 232 -8.15 -8.55 -15.02
CA ARG A 232 -8.08 -9.99 -14.75
C ARG A 232 -7.76 -10.26 -13.29
N LEU A 233 -6.87 -9.47 -12.69
CA LEU A 233 -6.52 -9.58 -11.27
C LEU A 233 -7.66 -9.10 -10.36
N ALA A 234 -8.46 -8.15 -10.83
CA ALA A 234 -9.57 -7.58 -10.08
C ALA A 234 -10.89 -8.38 -10.22
N ALA A 235 -10.86 -9.55 -10.87
CA ALA A 235 -12.07 -10.33 -11.15
C ALA A 235 -12.85 -10.72 -9.88
N ASP A 236 -12.14 -10.90 -8.77
CA ASP A 236 -12.70 -11.28 -7.47
C ASP A 236 -12.90 -10.07 -6.52
N ILE A 237 -12.68 -8.84 -7.00
CA ILE A 237 -12.90 -7.63 -6.21
C ILE A 237 -14.38 -7.26 -6.25
N GLU A 238 -15.01 -7.22 -5.08
CA GLU A 238 -16.40 -6.80 -4.91
C GLU A 238 -16.46 -5.33 -4.45
N GLY A 239 -17.44 -4.58 -4.95
CA GLY A 239 -17.67 -3.20 -4.53
C GLY A 239 -18.34 -2.32 -5.58
N GLU A 240 -18.78 -1.14 -5.16
CA GLU A 240 -19.34 -0.15 -6.07
C GLU A 240 -18.25 0.48 -6.96
N ASP A 241 -18.54 0.58 -8.26
CA ASP A 241 -17.67 1.17 -9.29
C ASP A 241 -16.21 0.66 -9.27
N VAL A 242 -16.03 -0.67 -9.30
CA VAL A 242 -14.72 -1.32 -9.56
C VAL A 242 -14.05 -0.75 -10.83
N PRO A 243 -14.75 -0.47 -11.95
CA PRO A 243 -14.13 0.20 -13.10
C PRO A 243 -13.52 1.57 -12.75
N GLY A 244 -14.17 2.35 -11.88
CA GLY A 244 -13.62 3.60 -11.35
C GLY A 244 -12.39 3.42 -10.47
N PHE A 245 -12.37 2.37 -9.65
CA PHE A 245 -11.20 1.99 -8.86
C PHE A 245 -10.00 1.67 -9.77
N LEU A 246 -10.21 0.87 -10.81
CA LEU A 246 -9.13 0.55 -11.77
C LEU A 246 -8.68 1.79 -12.56
N ARG A 247 -9.58 2.74 -12.88
CA ARG A 247 -9.19 4.03 -13.47
C ARG A 247 -8.35 4.86 -12.50
N PHE A 248 -8.68 4.86 -11.21
CA PHE A 248 -7.89 5.53 -10.17
C PHE A 248 -6.48 4.94 -10.08
N LEU A 249 -6.36 3.61 -9.95
CA LEU A 249 -5.06 2.92 -9.90
C LEU A 249 -4.20 3.22 -11.13
N ARG A 250 -4.79 3.25 -12.33
CA ARG A 250 -4.06 3.59 -13.57
C ARG A 250 -3.48 5.01 -13.62
N ARG A 251 -3.99 5.94 -12.82
CA ARG A 251 -3.35 7.27 -12.72
C ARG A 251 -2.07 7.19 -11.90
N ILE A 252 -2.07 6.36 -10.87
CA ILE A 252 -0.95 6.18 -9.94
C ILE A 252 0.13 5.26 -10.53
N LEU A 253 -0.27 4.12 -11.10
CA LEU A 253 0.60 3.09 -11.63
C LEU A 253 1.18 3.54 -12.97
N ARG A 254 2.27 4.32 -12.91
CA ARG A 254 3.04 4.81 -14.07
C ARG A 254 4.51 4.50 -13.90
N TRP A 255 5.16 4.17 -15.02
CA TRP A 255 6.60 3.94 -15.10
C TRP A 255 7.39 5.17 -14.66
N LEU A 256 7.09 6.33 -15.25
CA LEU A 256 7.75 7.59 -14.92
C LEU A 256 7.12 8.20 -13.66
N PRO A 257 7.90 8.49 -12.59
CA PRO A 257 7.40 9.10 -11.37
C PRO A 257 6.69 10.44 -11.62
N GLU A 258 7.17 11.23 -12.58
CA GLU A 258 6.65 12.56 -12.91
C GLU A 258 5.25 12.50 -13.53
N GLN A 259 4.86 11.35 -14.08
CA GLN A 259 3.51 11.14 -14.63
C GLN A 259 2.49 10.73 -13.55
N ARG A 260 2.95 10.43 -12.34
CA ARG A 260 2.06 10.12 -11.22
C ARG A 260 1.48 11.43 -10.67
N PRO A 261 0.19 11.45 -10.28
CA PRO A 261 -0.42 12.64 -9.69
C PRO A 261 0.21 12.99 -8.33
N THR A 262 -0.06 14.20 -7.86
CA THR A 262 0.19 14.64 -6.48
C THR A 262 -0.85 14.06 -5.52
N THR A 263 -0.58 14.16 -4.22
CA THR A 263 -1.52 13.85 -3.15
C THR A 263 -2.80 14.68 -3.29
N GLU A 264 -2.68 15.99 -3.46
CA GLU A 264 -3.80 16.93 -3.68
C GLU A 264 -4.70 16.48 -4.84
N GLU A 265 -4.13 16.20 -6.01
CA GLU A 265 -4.89 15.73 -7.18
C GLU A 265 -5.63 14.41 -6.94
N LEU A 266 -5.07 13.53 -6.10
CA LEU A 266 -5.70 12.26 -5.73
C LEU A 266 -6.83 12.44 -4.70
N VAL A 267 -6.66 13.33 -3.71
CA VAL A 267 -7.70 13.63 -2.69
C VAL A 267 -8.98 14.10 -3.37
N TYR A 268 -8.84 14.99 -4.36
CA TYR A 268 -9.97 15.56 -5.10
C TYR A 268 -10.41 14.71 -6.30
N TYR A 269 -9.90 13.49 -6.44
CA TYR A 269 -10.26 12.66 -7.58
C TYR A 269 -11.74 12.26 -7.53
N PRO A 270 -12.53 12.40 -8.62
CA PRO A 270 -13.98 12.23 -8.58
C PRO A 270 -14.45 10.89 -8.02
N TRP A 271 -13.73 9.80 -8.33
CA TRP A 271 -14.06 8.47 -7.82
C TRP A 271 -13.87 8.36 -6.29
N LEU A 272 -12.89 9.08 -5.74
CA LEU A 272 -12.63 9.11 -4.30
C LEU A 272 -13.60 10.04 -3.56
N LEU A 273 -14.10 11.09 -4.20
CA LEU A 273 -15.09 12.01 -3.65
C LEU A 273 -16.53 11.45 -3.70
N ALA A 274 -16.80 10.49 -4.58
CA ALA A 274 -18.11 9.86 -4.69
C ALA A 274 -18.57 9.29 -3.33
N GLY A 275 -19.83 9.55 -2.97
CA GLY A 275 -20.45 9.10 -1.71
C GLY A 275 -20.30 10.05 -0.52
N LEU A 276 -19.53 11.15 -0.63
CA LEU A 276 -19.43 12.15 0.45
C LEU A 276 -20.61 13.13 0.54
N GLY A 277 -21.54 13.09 -0.43
CA GLY A 277 -22.63 14.07 -0.56
C GLY A 277 -24.05 13.57 -0.26
N SER A 278 -24.23 12.27 0.05
CA SER A 278 -25.57 11.69 0.27
C SER A 278 -26.05 11.72 1.72
N GLU A 279 -25.19 12.05 2.69
CA GLU A 279 -25.55 12.09 4.11
C GLU A 279 -25.99 13.49 4.60
N ILE A 280 -25.70 14.56 3.86
CA ILE A 280 -26.00 15.93 4.31
C ILE A 280 -27.47 16.33 4.06
N THR A 281 -28.17 15.69 3.11
CA THR A 281 -29.54 16.08 2.76
C THR A 281 -30.63 15.38 3.57
N ALA A 282 -30.29 14.44 4.45
CA ALA A 282 -31.29 13.68 5.22
C ALA A 282 -31.79 14.40 6.49
N ASP A 283 -31.05 15.39 6.99
CA ASP A 283 -31.36 16.08 8.25
C ASP A 283 -32.09 17.43 8.08
N GLU A 284 -32.13 18.02 6.87
CA GLU A 284 -32.87 19.29 6.66
C GLU A 284 -34.39 19.09 6.44
N ASP A 285 -34.84 17.90 6.02
CA ASP A 285 -36.26 17.65 5.76
C ASP A 285 -37.09 17.32 7.03
N ASN A 286 -36.46 17.04 8.17
CA ASN A 286 -37.16 16.72 9.43
C ASN A 286 -37.41 17.92 10.36
N LEU A 287 -36.99 19.13 9.97
CA LEU A 287 -37.18 20.35 10.78
C LEU A 287 -38.32 21.27 10.27
N SER A 288 -39.14 20.82 9.31
CA SER A 288 -40.27 21.60 8.78
C SER A 288 -41.68 21.05 9.10
N MET A 289 -41.80 20.02 9.95
CA MET A 289 -43.08 19.52 10.44
C MET A 289 -43.11 19.34 11.96
N SER A 290 -43.21 20.46 12.70
CA SER A 290 -43.77 20.50 14.06
C SER A 290 -44.37 21.87 14.35
#